data_AF-A0A0H3ZVL7-F1
#
_entry.id   AF-A0A0H3ZVL7-F1
#
_cell.length_a   1.000
_cell.length_b   1.000
_cell.length_c   1.000
_cell.angle_alpha   90.00
_cell.angle_beta   90.00
_cell.angle_gamma   90.00
#
_symmetry.space_group_name_H-M   'P 1'
#
loop_
_entity.id
_entity.type
_entity.pdbx_description
1 polymer ?
#
loop_
_entity_poly.entity_id
_entity_poly.type
_entity_poly.pdbx_seq_one_letter_code
_entity_poly.pdbx_strand_id
1 'polypeptide(L)'
;MAIKRQRGFLGWEALISYGVWVVAITATLTLLLPRAMALREAMQIDHTLRQLQEQSQAYYAQQVLTTRCLPQTALSLSDLPPLTDDGLAHYQVGYRQGRTTNAPPMGIEVTVTVMHAPSLSTVAAYTAPERLLPPQSLRYFTPLKGDLPDWSGWNTNTGCLL
;
A
#
# COMPACT_ATOMS: atom_id res chain seq x y z
N MET A 1 -9.40 29.59 -65.13
CA MET A 1 -9.07 28.16 -64.96
C MET A 1 -9.75 27.68 -63.68
N ALA A 2 -10.85 26.94 -63.79
CA ALA A 2 -11.53 26.38 -62.62
C ALA A 2 -10.91 25.03 -62.30
N ILE A 3 -10.25 24.93 -61.14
CA ILE A 3 -9.72 23.66 -60.63
C ILE A 3 -10.92 22.78 -60.25
N LYS A 4 -11.22 21.79 -61.10
CA LYS A 4 -12.30 20.83 -60.89
C LYS A 4 -11.89 19.91 -59.74
N ARG A 5 -12.29 20.26 -58.51
CA ARG A 5 -12.00 19.50 -57.29
C ARG A 5 -12.72 18.13 -57.37
N GLN A 6 -11.97 17.07 -57.68
CA GLN A 6 -12.51 15.72 -57.78
C GLN A 6 -12.93 15.20 -56.40
N ARG A 7 -14.17 14.71 -56.31
CA ARG A 7 -14.81 14.23 -55.07
C ARG A 7 -14.04 13.10 -54.35
N GLY A 8 -13.11 12.41 -55.02
CA GLY A 8 -12.25 11.38 -54.42
C GLY A 8 -11.09 11.92 -53.56
N PHE A 9 -10.68 13.17 -53.76
CA PHE A 9 -9.54 13.76 -53.06
C PHE A 9 -9.84 14.02 -51.57
N LEU A 10 -11.07 14.45 -51.26
CA LEU A 10 -11.52 14.74 -49.88
C LEU A 10 -11.66 13.48 -49.03
N GLY A 11 -12.06 12.34 -49.62
CA GLY A 11 -12.19 11.07 -48.90
C GLY A 11 -10.85 10.43 -48.55
N TRP A 12 -9.86 10.57 -49.43
CA TRP A 12 -8.51 10.01 -49.24
C TRP A 12 -7.72 10.75 -48.16
N GLU A 13 -7.76 12.08 -48.13
CA GLU A 13 -7.13 12.87 -47.07
C GLU A 13 -7.83 12.66 -45.70
N ALA A 14 -9.15 12.47 -45.70
CA ALA A 14 -9.89 12.10 -44.49
C ALA A 14 -9.50 10.71 -43.97
N LEU A 15 -9.29 9.72 -44.86
CA LEU A 15 -8.83 8.38 -44.49
C LEU A 15 -7.41 8.38 -43.91
N ILE A 16 -6.48 9.12 -44.53
CA ILE A 16 -5.09 9.23 -44.04
C ILE A 16 -5.08 9.92 -42.68
N SER A 17 -5.78 11.05 -42.54
CA SER A 17 -5.82 11.78 -41.27
C SER A 17 -6.45 10.93 -40.15
N TYR A 18 -7.53 10.19 -40.43
CA TYR A 18 -8.11 9.26 -39.47
C TYR A 18 -7.15 8.12 -39.11
N GLY A 19 -6.46 7.55 -40.09
CA GLY A 19 -5.43 6.53 -39.87
C GLY A 19 -4.30 7.00 -38.95
N VAL A 20 -3.81 8.24 -39.15
CA VAL A 20 -2.79 8.85 -38.30
C VAL A 20 -3.31 9.02 -36.86
N TRP A 21 -4.56 9.49 -36.68
CA TRP A 21 -5.17 9.62 -35.35
C TRP A 21 -5.33 8.27 -34.66
N VAL A 22 -5.77 7.23 -35.38
CA VAL A 22 -5.90 5.88 -34.82
C VAL A 22 -4.54 5.32 -34.38
N VAL A 23 -3.48 5.51 -35.19
CA VAL A 23 -2.11 5.10 -34.82
C VAL A 23 -1.60 5.90 -33.63
N ALA A 24 -1.84 7.21 -33.58
CA ALA A 24 -1.44 8.05 -32.45
C ALA A 24 -2.18 7.67 -31.15
N ILE A 25 -3.48 7.38 -31.23
CA ILE A 25 -4.30 6.97 -30.08
C ILE A 25 -3.88 5.58 -29.60
N THR A 26 -3.68 4.63 -30.50
CA THR A 26 -3.21 3.28 -30.14
C THR A 26 -1.81 3.31 -29.52
N ALA A 27 -0.88 4.09 -30.08
CA ALA A 27 0.46 4.25 -29.52
C ALA A 27 0.47 4.94 -28.14
N THR A 28 -0.42 5.90 -27.91
CA THR A 28 -0.56 6.54 -26.59
C THR A 28 -1.22 5.61 -25.57
N LEU A 29 -2.24 4.85 -25.97
CA LEU A 29 -2.89 3.86 -25.11
C LEU A 29 -1.92 2.76 -24.66
N THR A 30 -1.08 2.22 -25.55
CA THR A 30 -0.11 1.18 -25.19
C THR A 30 0.94 1.67 -24.19
N LEU A 31 1.28 2.95 -24.19
CA LEU A 31 2.19 3.57 -23.23
C LEU A 31 1.52 3.92 -21.90
N LEU A 32 0.27 4.38 -21.92
CA LEU A 32 -0.42 4.91 -20.74
C LEU A 32 -1.15 3.85 -19.94
N LEU A 33 -1.77 2.84 -20.58
CA LEU A 33 -2.49 1.77 -19.88
C LEU A 33 -1.66 1.06 -18.81
N PRO A 34 -0.44 0.55 -19.08
CA PRO A 34 0.31 -0.20 -18.08
C PRO A 34 0.66 0.65 -16.85
N ARG A 35 0.91 1.96 -17.06
CA ARG A 35 1.15 2.90 -15.95
C ARG A 35 -0.10 3.15 -15.12
N ALA A 36 -1.25 3.29 -15.77
CA ALA A 36 -2.52 3.48 -15.07
C ALA A 36 -2.92 2.25 -14.25
N MET A 37 -2.68 1.04 -14.77
CA MET A 37 -2.93 -0.21 -14.05
C MET A 37 -2.02 -0.34 -12.83
N ALA A 38 -0.71 -0.09 -12.99
CA ALA A 38 0.24 -0.13 -11.88
C ALA A 38 -0.07 0.92 -10.79
N LEU A 39 -0.55 2.11 -11.17
CA LEU A 39 -1.02 3.12 -10.23
C LEU A 39 -2.22 2.61 -9.43
N ARG A 40 -3.20 2.01 -10.10
CA ARG A 40 -4.41 1.47 -9.45
C ARG A 40 -4.06 0.38 -8.44
N GLU A 41 -3.17 -0.54 -8.81
CA GLU A 41 -2.68 -1.60 -7.92
C GLU A 41 -1.95 -1.01 -6.71
N ALA A 42 -1.07 -0.02 -6.92
CA ALA A 42 -0.36 0.64 -5.83
C ALA A 42 -1.32 1.38 -4.87
N MET A 43 -2.35 2.03 -5.39
CA MET A 43 -3.39 2.69 -4.59
C MET A 43 -4.20 1.68 -3.78
N GLN A 44 -4.51 0.52 -4.35
CA GLN A 44 -5.20 -0.55 -3.63
C GLN A 44 -4.34 -1.07 -2.48
N ILE A 45 -3.05 -1.33 -2.71
CA ILE A 45 -2.10 -1.73 -1.67
C ILE A 45 -1.98 -0.66 -0.57
N ASP A 46 -1.92 0.63 -0.93
CA ASP A 46 -1.89 1.73 0.06
C ASP A 46 -3.15 1.74 0.93
N HIS A 47 -4.31 1.49 0.33
CA HIS A 47 -5.57 1.42 1.07
C HIS A 47 -5.59 0.26 2.07
N THR A 48 -5.20 -0.95 1.65
CA THR A 48 -5.11 -2.10 2.56
C THR A 48 -4.08 -1.86 3.67
N LEU A 49 -2.95 -1.23 3.33
CA LEU A 49 -1.92 -0.86 4.32
C LEU A 49 -2.46 0.08 5.40
N ARG A 50 -3.18 1.13 5.03
CA ARG A 50 -3.80 2.06 5.99
C ARG A 50 -4.82 1.34 6.86
N GLN A 51 -5.66 0.50 6.26
CA GLN A 51 -6.64 -0.28 7.00
C GLN A 51 -5.98 -1.21 8.02
N LEU A 52 -4.89 -1.90 7.63
CA LEU A 52 -4.10 -2.73 8.56
C LEU A 52 -3.52 -1.94 9.71
N GLN A 53 -2.99 -0.75 9.42
CA GLN A 53 -2.41 0.12 10.44
C GLN A 53 -3.47 0.61 11.41
N GLU A 54 -4.65 1.04 10.93
CA GLU A 54 -5.77 1.47 11.77
C GLU A 54 -6.29 0.32 12.65
N GLN A 55 -6.51 -0.86 12.06
CA GLN A 55 -6.99 -2.04 12.78
C GLN A 55 -5.98 -2.51 13.84
N SER A 56 -4.68 -2.49 13.55
CA SER A 56 -3.64 -2.87 14.50
C SER A 56 -3.42 -1.86 15.62
N GLN A 57 -3.64 -0.57 15.37
CA GLN A 57 -3.68 0.45 16.41
C GLN A 57 -4.90 0.26 17.32
N ALA A 58 -6.08 0.02 16.75
CA ALA A 58 -7.29 -0.23 17.52
C ALA A 58 -7.15 -1.51 18.39
N TYR A 59 -6.62 -2.58 17.81
CA TYR A 59 -6.36 -3.83 18.51
C TYR A 59 -5.37 -3.64 19.67
N TYR A 60 -4.28 -2.88 19.45
CA TYR A 60 -3.34 -2.53 20.50
C TYR A 60 -4.03 -1.81 21.67
N ALA A 61 -4.80 -0.76 21.39
CA ALA A 61 -5.48 0.01 22.41
C ALA A 61 -6.47 -0.85 23.19
N GLN A 62 -7.26 -1.69 22.50
CA GLN A 62 -8.19 -2.60 23.12
C GLN A 62 -7.48 -3.65 24.00
N GLN A 63 -6.37 -4.23 23.52
CA GLN A 63 -5.60 -5.21 24.28
C GLN A 63 -5.01 -4.61 25.55
N VAL A 64 -4.45 -3.40 25.48
CA VAL A 64 -3.92 -2.70 26.66
C VAL A 64 -5.05 -2.35 27.63
N LEU A 65 -6.21 -1.88 27.17
CA LEU A 65 -7.34 -1.56 28.04
C LEU A 65 -7.94 -2.80 28.74
N THR A 66 -7.98 -3.94 28.05
CA THR A 66 -8.59 -5.18 28.55
C THR A 66 -7.67 -5.96 29.48
N THR A 67 -6.41 -6.15 29.07
CA THR A 67 -5.44 -6.96 29.83
C THR A 67 -4.66 -6.14 30.83
N ARG A 68 -4.65 -4.79 30.67
CA ARG A 68 -3.76 -3.88 31.40
C ARG A 68 -2.28 -4.20 31.19
N CYS A 69 -1.94 -5.01 30.18
CA CYS A 69 -0.59 -5.43 29.84
C CYS A 69 -0.19 -4.97 28.43
N LEU A 70 1.10 -4.74 28.21
CA LEU A 70 1.64 -4.32 26.93
C LEU A 70 1.88 -5.57 26.11
N PRO A 71 1.46 -5.61 24.84
CA PRO A 71 1.77 -6.73 23.98
C PRO A 71 3.29 -6.87 23.81
N GLN A 72 3.84 -7.94 24.38
CA GLN A 72 5.25 -8.34 24.23
C GLN A 72 5.45 -9.24 23.02
N THR A 73 4.37 -9.82 22.49
CA THR A 73 4.40 -10.72 21.33
C THR A 73 4.23 -9.96 20.02
N ALA A 74 4.75 -10.55 18.93
CA ALA A 74 4.48 -10.07 17.58
C ALA A 74 2.97 -10.18 17.32
N LEU A 75 2.36 -9.11 16.79
CA LEU A 75 0.99 -9.16 16.27
C LEU A 75 0.95 -10.18 15.13
N SER A 76 -0.04 -11.07 15.12
CA SER A 76 -0.28 -11.94 13.96
C SER A 76 -1.44 -11.38 13.14
N LEU A 77 -1.39 -11.59 11.82
CA LEU A 77 -2.51 -11.24 10.93
C LEU A 77 -3.80 -11.98 11.32
N SER A 78 -3.69 -13.14 11.97
CA SER A 78 -4.81 -13.92 12.49
C SER A 78 -5.58 -13.23 13.62
N ASP A 79 -4.93 -12.31 14.33
CA ASP A 79 -5.50 -11.63 15.49
C ASP A 79 -6.29 -10.38 15.08
N LEU A 80 -6.12 -9.96 13.82
CA LEU A 80 -6.80 -8.83 13.20
C LEU A 80 -8.11 -9.30 12.53
N PRO A 81 -9.09 -8.39 12.36
CA PRO A 81 -10.27 -8.68 11.56
C PRO A 81 -9.88 -9.16 10.16
N PRO A 82 -10.65 -10.08 9.55
CA PRO A 82 -10.32 -10.62 8.24
C PRO A 82 -10.20 -9.48 7.23
N LEU A 83 -9.08 -9.48 6.51
CA LEU A 83 -8.86 -8.55 5.42
C LEU A 83 -9.60 -9.06 4.19
N THR A 84 -10.10 -8.11 3.39
CA THR A 84 -10.46 -8.39 2.02
C THR A 84 -9.19 -8.79 1.28
N ASP A 85 -9.16 -10.01 0.75
CA ASP A 85 -8.04 -10.46 -0.07
C ASP A 85 -8.05 -9.66 -1.38
N ASP A 86 -7.01 -8.86 -1.58
CA ASP A 86 -6.83 -8.08 -2.79
C ASP A 86 -6.28 -8.93 -3.94
N GLY A 87 -5.72 -10.12 -3.67
CA GLY A 87 -5.06 -10.99 -4.65
C GLY A 87 -3.76 -10.42 -5.25
N LEU A 88 -3.36 -9.22 -4.83
CA LEU A 88 -2.21 -8.48 -5.36
C LEU A 88 -0.94 -8.71 -4.54
N ALA A 89 -1.07 -8.87 -3.23
CA ALA A 89 0.05 -8.95 -2.30
C ALA A 89 -0.30 -9.77 -1.05
N HIS A 90 0.73 -10.33 -0.43
CA HIS A 90 0.64 -10.97 0.88
C HIS A 90 1.13 -10.01 1.95
N TYR A 91 0.36 -9.88 3.04
CA TYR A 91 0.62 -8.92 4.10
C TYR A 91 1.02 -9.65 5.38
N GLN A 92 2.10 -9.19 6.00
CA GLN A 92 2.50 -9.59 7.34
C GLN A 92 2.55 -8.35 8.20
N VAL A 93 1.85 -8.37 9.33
CA VAL A 93 1.84 -7.27 10.30
C VAL A 93 2.56 -7.75 11.55
N GLY A 94 3.28 -6.85 12.21
CA GLY A 94 3.92 -7.10 13.51
C GLY A 94 4.08 -5.82 14.31
N TYR A 95 4.29 -5.95 15.62
CA TYR A 95 4.74 -4.82 16.45
C TYR A 95 6.26 -4.78 16.48
N ARG A 96 6.83 -3.61 16.17
CA ARG A 96 8.27 -3.39 16.26
C ARG A 96 8.61 -3.03 17.71
N GLN A 97 9.19 -3.99 18.43
CA GLN A 97 9.63 -3.79 19.80
C GLN A 97 10.87 -2.88 19.86
N GLY A 98 10.95 -2.09 20.93
CA GLY A 98 12.14 -1.30 21.26
C GLY A 98 13.28 -2.16 21.81
N ARG A 99 14.36 -1.51 22.22
CA ARG A 99 15.50 -2.19 22.89
C ARG A 99 15.19 -2.59 24.34
N THR A 100 14.18 -1.98 24.94
CA THR A 100 13.83 -2.18 26.34
C THR A 100 12.75 -3.27 26.42
N THR A 101 13.03 -4.33 27.18
CA THR A 101 12.05 -5.36 27.50
C THR A 101 10.86 -4.74 28.25
N ASN A 102 9.63 -5.21 28.01
CA ASN A 102 8.42 -4.71 28.67
C ASN A 102 8.12 -3.21 28.48
N ALA A 103 8.72 -2.61 27.45
CA ALA A 103 8.44 -1.24 27.04
C ALA A 103 7.36 -1.24 25.94
N PRO A 104 6.70 -0.09 25.71
CA PRO A 104 5.76 0.02 24.61
C PRO A 104 6.46 -0.25 23.27
N PRO A 105 5.78 -0.95 22.34
CA PRO A 105 6.31 -1.12 21.00
C PRO A 105 6.46 0.25 20.34
N MET A 106 7.52 0.40 19.54
CA MET A 106 7.82 1.67 18.85
C MET A 106 6.77 2.00 17.78
N GLY A 107 6.15 0.97 17.21
CA GLY A 107 5.22 1.11 16.11
C GLY A 107 4.76 -0.22 15.55
N ILE A 108 3.96 -0.11 14.49
CA ILE A 108 3.51 -1.23 13.68
C ILE A 108 4.44 -1.33 12.47
N GLU A 109 4.89 -2.53 12.20
CA GLU A 109 5.65 -2.88 11.01
C GLU A 109 4.77 -3.73 10.11
N VAL A 110 4.62 -3.32 8.86
CA VAL A 110 3.90 -4.09 7.84
C VAL A 110 4.86 -4.47 6.73
N THR A 111 5.01 -5.77 6.49
CA THR A 111 5.75 -6.31 5.37
C THR A 111 4.76 -6.76 4.30
N VAL A 112 4.87 -6.17 3.11
CA VAL A 112 4.04 -6.47 1.94
C VAL A 112 4.89 -7.23 0.95
N THR A 113 4.49 -8.44 0.59
CA THR A 113 5.12 -9.24 -0.47
C THR A 113 4.24 -9.19 -1.70
N VAL A 114 4.70 -8.52 -2.75
CA VAL A 114 3.89 -8.28 -3.96
C VAL A 114 3.93 -9.51 -4.86
N MET A 115 2.76 -10.07 -5.21
CA MET A 115 2.67 -11.34 -5.95
C MET A 115 2.65 -11.16 -7.47
N HIS A 116 2.07 -10.07 -7.98
CA HIS A 116 1.78 -9.93 -9.43
C HIS A 116 2.13 -8.56 -10.05
N ALA A 117 2.80 -7.65 -9.34
CA ALA A 117 3.01 -6.30 -9.89
C ALA A 117 4.04 -6.25 -11.04
N PRO A 118 3.82 -5.39 -12.05
CA PRO A 118 4.73 -5.23 -13.19
C PRO A 118 6.10 -4.66 -12.81
N SER A 119 6.27 -4.07 -11.62
CA SER A 119 7.58 -3.74 -11.03
C SER A 119 7.46 -3.29 -9.57
N LEU A 120 8.20 -3.94 -8.67
CA LEU A 120 8.35 -3.54 -7.25
C LEU A 120 8.66 -2.04 -7.10
N SER A 121 9.49 -1.51 -7.99
CA SER A 121 9.90 -0.10 -8.00
C SER A 121 8.74 0.86 -8.24
N THR A 122 7.73 0.47 -9.02
CA THR A 122 6.56 1.31 -9.27
C THR A 122 5.66 1.35 -8.05
N VAL A 123 5.40 0.21 -7.41
CA VAL A 123 4.64 0.17 -6.16
C VAL A 123 5.36 0.98 -5.09
N ALA A 124 6.68 0.83 -4.97
CA ALA A 124 7.49 1.60 -4.02
C ALA A 124 7.46 3.12 -4.29
N ALA A 125 7.45 3.54 -5.57
CA ALA A 125 7.38 4.95 -5.93
C ALA A 125 6.06 5.63 -5.50
N TYR A 126 4.96 4.86 -5.43
CA TYR A 126 3.64 5.39 -5.07
C TYR A 126 3.29 5.21 -3.58
N THR A 127 3.81 4.16 -2.95
CA THR A 127 3.46 3.81 -1.55
C THR A 127 4.50 4.28 -0.52
N ALA A 128 5.68 4.75 -0.96
CA ALA A 128 6.74 5.30 -0.11
C ALA A 128 7.12 4.41 1.12
N PRO A 129 7.58 3.17 0.89
CA PRO A 129 8.00 2.27 1.97
C PRO A 129 9.23 2.80 2.73
N GLU A 130 9.36 2.43 4.00
CA GLU A 130 10.57 2.74 4.79
C GLU A 130 11.79 2.00 4.23
N ARG A 131 11.60 0.74 3.81
CA ARG A 131 12.68 -0.09 3.26
C ARG A 131 12.13 -1.03 2.18
N LEU A 132 12.85 -1.11 1.06
CA LEU A 132 12.66 -2.17 0.08
C LEU A 132 13.45 -3.41 0.53
N LEU A 133 12.81 -4.57 0.53
CA LEU A 133 13.43 -5.86 0.73
C LEU A 133 13.38 -6.63 -0.60
N PRO A 134 14.50 -6.67 -1.34
CA PRO A 134 14.58 -7.49 -2.55
C PRO A 134 14.34 -8.96 -2.21
N PRO A 135 13.62 -9.73 -3.04
CA PRO A 135 13.24 -9.43 -4.42
C PRO A 135 11.84 -8.81 -4.62
N GLN A 136 10.90 -9.02 -3.69
CA GLN A 136 9.48 -8.72 -3.89
C GLN A 136 8.78 -8.10 -2.67
N SER A 137 9.51 -7.71 -1.63
CA SER A 137 8.92 -7.22 -0.38
C SER A 137 9.20 -5.74 -0.10
N LEU A 138 8.20 -5.10 0.51
CA LEU A 138 8.22 -3.70 0.92
C LEU A 138 7.89 -3.65 2.41
N ARG A 139 8.64 -2.87 3.17
CA ARG A 139 8.42 -2.74 4.61
C ARG A 139 8.03 -1.32 4.96
N TYR A 140 6.94 -1.21 5.68
CA TYR A 140 6.34 0.02 6.15
C TYR A 140 6.41 0.05 7.66
N PHE A 141 6.69 1.23 8.19
CA PHE A 141 6.70 1.47 9.63
C PHE A 141 5.78 2.64 9.93
N THR A 142 4.85 2.42 10.83
CA THR A 142 3.96 3.46 11.34
C THR A 142 4.17 3.57 12.85
N PRO A 143 4.56 4.75 13.37
CA PRO A 143 4.76 4.93 14.80
C PRO A 143 3.44 4.73 15.53
N LEU A 144 3.48 4.07 16.67
CA LEU A 144 2.32 3.93 17.53
C LEU A 144 2.11 5.25 18.25
N LYS A 145 0.98 5.93 18.01
CA LYS A 145 0.59 7.09 18.81
C LYS A 145 -0.04 6.60 20.10
N GLY A 146 0.80 6.29 21.07
CA GLY A 146 0.39 5.83 22.40
C GLY A 146 0.03 6.99 23.32
N ASP A 147 -1.10 7.66 23.08
CA ASP A 147 -1.74 8.53 24.09
C ASP A 147 -2.52 7.67 25.09
N LEU A 148 -1.83 6.71 25.72
CA LEU A 148 -2.41 5.96 26.82
C LEU A 148 -2.48 6.89 28.03
N PRO A 149 -3.65 7.02 28.69
CA PRO A 149 -3.91 8.08 29.66
C PRO A 149 -3.07 7.97 30.93
N ASP A 150 -2.42 6.84 31.20
CA ASP A 150 -1.60 6.69 32.40
C ASP A 150 -0.44 5.71 32.23
N TRP A 151 0.71 6.22 31.78
CA TRP A 151 1.97 5.47 31.76
C TRP A 151 2.65 5.41 33.14
N SER A 152 2.17 6.17 34.12
CA SER A 152 2.86 6.33 35.42
C SER A 152 2.75 5.11 36.32
N GLY A 153 1.71 4.28 36.15
CA GLY A 153 1.53 3.01 36.86
C GLY A 153 2.19 1.80 36.19
N TRP A 154 2.99 2.02 35.14
CA TRP A 154 3.55 0.93 34.33
C TRP A 154 4.69 0.19 35.03
N ASN A 155 4.53 -1.11 35.26
CA ASN A 155 5.61 -1.93 35.79
C ASN A 155 6.49 -2.48 34.65
N THR A 156 7.71 -1.97 34.54
CA THR A 156 8.70 -2.37 33.54
C THR A 156 9.27 -3.77 33.77
N ASN A 157 9.07 -4.39 34.94
CA ASN A 157 9.49 -5.78 35.18
C ASN A 157 8.47 -6.79 34.66
N THR A 158 7.18 -6.47 34.72
CA THR A 158 6.09 -7.38 34.31
C THR A 158 5.47 -7.02 32.97
N GLY A 159 5.64 -5.77 32.52
CA GLY A 159 4.95 -5.29 31.33
C GLY A 159 3.45 -5.20 31.53
N CYS A 160 2.99 -4.84 32.73
CA CYS A 160 1.58 -4.58 33.05
C CYS A 160 1.42 -3.38 33.98
N LEU A 161 0.26 -2.72 33.92
CA LEU A 161 -0.20 -1.75 34.91
C LEU A 161 -0.57 -2.48 36.21
N LEU A 162 -0.09 -1.95 37.34
CA LEU A 162 -0.45 -2.39 38.69
C LEU A 162 -1.80 -1.84 39.14
#